data_AF-A0A920F0A4-F1
#
_entry.id   AF-A0A920F0A4-F1
#
_cell.length_a   1.000
_cell.length_b   1.000
_cell.length_c   1.000
_cell.angle_alpha   90.00
_cell.angle_beta   90.00
_cell.angle_gamma   90.00
#
_symmetry.space_group_name_H-M   'P 1'
#
loop_
_entity.id
_entity.type
_entity.pdbx_description
1 polymer ?
#
loop_
_entity_poly.entity_id
_entity_poly.type
_entity_poly.pdbx_seq_one_letter_code
_entity_poly.pdbx_strand_id
1 'polypeptide(L)' 'MTGQDVTECTGGARKISDADLSSRYHTHCDPRLNSDQALELAFLISDEIKKNSSYSKNAIQAAS' A
#
# COMPACT_ATOMS: atom_id res chain seq x y z
N MET A 1 -3.94 -8.90 -3.65
CA MET A 1 -4.51 -7.64 -4.21
C MET A 1 -5.49 -7.98 -5.32
N THR A 2 -6.53 -7.18 -5.54
CA THR A 2 -7.52 -7.35 -6.61
C THR A 2 -7.87 -5.99 -7.23
N GLY A 3 -8.18 -5.96 -8.53
CA GLY A 3 -8.71 -4.75 -9.20
C GLY A 3 -10.19 -4.50 -8.92
N GLN A 4 -10.84 -5.36 -8.13
CA GLN A 4 -12.22 -5.20 -7.71
C GLN A 4 -12.32 -4.20 -6.54
N ASP A 5 -13.41 -3.46 -6.52
CA ASP A 5 -13.76 -2.55 -5.43
C ASP A 5 -14.30 -3.35 -4.24
N VAL A 6 -13.39 -3.88 -3.42
CA VAL A 6 -13.64 -4.71 -2.24
C VAL A 6 -13.32 -3.98 -0.93
N THR A 7 -13.93 -4.43 0.16
CA THR A 7 -13.71 -3.93 1.53
C THR A 7 -13.15 -5.06 2.39
N GLU A 8 -11.96 -5.55 2.05
CA GLU A 8 -11.35 -6.69 2.76
C GLU A 8 -10.28 -6.23 3.76
N CYS A 9 -9.55 -5.13 3.47
CA CYS A 9 -8.57 -4.54 4.38
C CYS A 9 -9.06 -3.19 4.92
N THR A 10 -8.84 -2.92 6.21
CA THR A 10 -9.16 -1.64 6.86
C THR A 10 -8.17 -0.53 6.51
N GLY A 11 -8.55 0.72 6.75
CA GLY A 11 -7.71 1.89 6.49
C GLY A 11 -7.63 2.29 5.02
N GLY A 12 -6.43 2.69 4.58
CA GLY A 12 -6.17 3.31 3.28
C GLY A 12 -6.83 4.70 3.12
N ALA A 13 -6.69 5.29 1.94
CA ALA A 13 -7.24 6.61 1.63
C ALA A 13 -8.76 6.76 1.87
N ARG A 14 -9.54 5.68 1.67
CA ARG A 14 -11.00 5.66 1.91
C ARG A 14 -11.38 5.41 3.38
N LYS A 15 -10.42 5.17 4.28
CA LYS A 15 -10.63 4.92 5.71
C LYS A 15 -11.66 3.82 5.99
N ILE A 16 -11.48 2.65 5.35
CA ILE A 16 -12.35 1.48 5.55
C ILE A 16 -12.30 1.08 7.03
N SER A 17 -13.47 1.04 7.67
CA SER A 17 -13.64 0.61 9.06
C SER A 17 -14.02 -0.87 9.15
N ASP A 18 -13.98 -1.45 10.35
CA ASP A 18 -14.43 -2.83 10.57
C ASP A 18 -15.89 -3.05 10.17
N ALA A 19 -16.74 -2.03 10.33
CA ALA A 19 -18.15 -2.08 9.94
C ALA A 19 -18.31 -2.20 8.41
N ASP A 20 -17.42 -1.57 7.65
CA ASP A 20 -17.44 -1.56 6.18
C ASP A 20 -17.04 -2.91 5.60
N LEU A 21 -16.34 -3.76 6.35
CA LEU A 21 -15.86 -5.05 5.86
C LEU A 21 -17.00 -5.91 5.33
N SER A 22 -18.13 -5.92 6.03
CA SER A 22 -19.33 -6.69 5.68
C SER A 22 -19.94 -6.34 4.31
N SER A 23 -19.62 -5.17 3.74
CA SER A 23 -20.21 -4.69 2.48
C SER A 23 -19.77 -5.52 1.28
N ARG A 24 -18.47 -5.83 1.18
CA ARG A 24 -17.84 -6.46 0.00
C ARG A 24 -16.64 -7.34 0.35
N TYR A 25 -16.79 -8.15 1.40
CA TYR A 25 -15.83 -9.21 1.71
C TYR A 25 -16.13 -10.44 0.84
N HIS A 26 -15.30 -10.69 -0.18
CA HIS A 26 -15.59 -11.74 -1.19
C HIS A 26 -14.60 -12.91 -1.18
N THR A 27 -13.54 -12.83 -0.38
CA THR A 27 -12.57 -13.92 -0.20
C THR A 27 -12.90 -14.73 1.05
N HIS A 28 -12.68 -16.05 0.99
CA HIS A 28 -12.68 -16.92 2.18
C HIS A 28 -11.25 -17.15 2.71
N CYS A 29 -10.23 -16.68 1.98
CA CYS A 29 -8.83 -16.70 2.38
C CYS A 29 -8.49 -15.37 3.10
N ASP A 30 -7.21 -14.99 3.10
CA ASP A 30 -6.77 -13.70 3.64
C ASP A 30 -7.37 -12.50 2.89
N PRO A 31 -7.66 -11.39 3.60
CA PRO A 31 -8.17 -10.18 3.00
C PRO A 31 -7.20 -9.54 2.01
N ARG A 32 -7.74 -9.04 0.89
CA ARG A 32 -6.96 -8.46 -0.22
C ARG A 32 -7.07 -6.93 -0.22
N LEU A 33 -5.97 -6.28 -0.56
CA LEU A 33 -6.00 -4.86 -0.94
C LEU A 33 -6.89 -4.65 -2.17
N ASN A 34 -7.74 -3.63 -2.11
CA ASN A 34 -8.48 -3.12 -3.26
C ASN A 34 -7.59 -2.25 -4.17
N SER A 35 -8.15 -1.76 -5.28
CA SER A 35 -7.42 -0.96 -6.27
C SER A 35 -6.72 0.26 -5.69
N ASP A 36 -7.43 1.00 -4.83
CA ASP A 36 -6.94 2.26 -4.28
C ASP A 36 -5.83 2.03 -3.27
N GLN A 37 -6.02 1.05 -2.38
CA GLN A 37 -5.00 0.65 -1.40
C GLN A 37 -3.75 0.10 -2.09
N ALA A 38 -3.90 -0.66 -3.18
CA ALA A 38 -2.76 -1.17 -3.95
C ALA A 38 -1.99 -0.04 -4.65
N LEU A 39 -2.69 0.95 -5.19
CA LEU A 39 -2.07 2.11 -5.84
C LEU A 39 -1.37 3.03 -4.82
N GLU A 40 -2.00 3.27 -3.67
CA GLU A 40 -1.41 3.98 -2.54
C GLU A 40 -0.10 3.31 -2.10
N LEU A 41 -0.13 1.98 -1.90
CA LEU A 41 1.06 1.21 -1.55
C LEU A 41 2.17 1.32 -2.61
N ALA A 42 1.81 1.32 -3.90
CA ALA A 42 2.78 1.45 -4.99
C ALA A 42 3.51 2.80 -4.94
N PHE A 43 2.81 3.90 -4.66
CA PHE A 43 3.44 5.22 -4.48
C PHE A 43 4.34 5.27 -3.26
N LEU A 44 3.89 4.73 -2.11
CA LEU A 44 4.70 4.67 -0.89
C LEU A 44 6.01 3.89 -1.13
N ILE A 45 5.93 2.71 -1.78
CA ILE A 45 7.11 1.91 -2.12
C ILE A 45 8.02 2.69 -3.08
N SER A 46 7.46 3.36 -4.10
CA SER A 46 8.26 4.17 -5.04
C SER A 46 9.05 5.25 -4.31
N ASP A 47 8.44 5.95 -3.36
CA ASP A 47 9.11 7.00 -2.60
C ASP A 47 10.15 6.44 -1.63
N GLU A 48 9.91 5.30 -0.99
CA GLU A 48 10.92 4.62 -0.17
C GLU A 48 12.13 4.17 -1.00
N ILE A 49 11.91 3.65 -2.21
CA ILE A 49 13.01 3.30 -3.14
C ILE A 49 13.82 4.55 -3.52
N LYS A 50 13.16 5.67 -3.82
CA LYS A 50 13.85 6.94 -4.14
C LYS A 50 14.67 7.44 -2.94
N LYS A 51 14.09 7.43 -1.73
CA LYS A 51 14.80 7.82 -0.50
C LYS A 51 16.03 6.95 -0.26
N ASN A 52 15.89 5.64 -0.38
CA ASN A 52 17.01 4.71 -0.21
C ASN A 52 18.10 4.91 -1.26
N SER A 53 17.74 5.16 -2.51
CA SER A 53 18.71 5.48 -3.56
C SER A 53 19.49 6.76 -3.24
N SER A 54 18.80 7.81 -2.78
CA SER A 54 19.43 9.07 -2.37
C SER A 54 20.34 8.89 -1.15
N TYR A 55 19.92 8.09 -0.17
CA TYR A 55 20.75 7.76 1.00
C TYR A 55 22.07 7.12 0.58
N SER A 56 22.02 6.10 -0.27
CA SER A 56 23.21 5.41 -0.77
C SER A 56 24.14 6.34 -1.55
N LYS A 57 23.61 7.25 -2.38
CA LYS A 57 24.42 8.25 -3.11
C LYS A 57 25.14 9.20 -2.16
N ASN A 58 24.43 9.71 -1.15
CA ASN A 58 25.01 10.63 -0.17
C ASN A 58 26.10 9.96 0.67
N ALA A 59 25.88 8.70 1.07
CA ALA A 59 26.88 7.93 1.81
C ALA A 59 28.16 7.69 1.01
N ILE A 60 28.05 7.41 -0.30
CA ILE A 60 29.22 7.24 -1.18
C ILE A 60 29.98 8.56 -1.36
N GLN A 61 29.26 9.68 -1.54
CA GLN A 61 29.89 11.00 -1.68
C GLN A 61 30.60 11.46 -0.40
N ALA A 62 30.07 11.12 0.78
CA ALA A 62 30.73 11.44 2.06
C ALA A 62 31.99 10.59 2.34
N ALA A 63 32.13 9.45 1.67
CA ALA A 63 33.27 8.55 1.80
C ALA A 63 34.37 8.78 0.74
N SER A 64 34.13 9.66 -0.24
CA SER A 64 35.07 10.04 -1.31
C SER A 64 35.71 11.39 -1.00
#